data_AF-A0A1G4KN37-F1
#
_entry.id   AF-A0A1G4KN37-F1
#
_cell.length_a   1.000
_cell.length_b   1.000
_cell.length_c   1.000
_cell.angle_alpha   90.00
_cell.angle_beta   90.00
_cell.angle_gamma   90.00
#
_symmetry.space_group_name_H-M   'P 1'
#
loop_
_entity.id
_entity.type
_entity.pdbx_description
1 polymer ?
#
loop_
_entity_poly.entity_id
_entity_poly.type
_entity_poly.pdbx_seq_one_letter_code
_entity_poly.pdbx_strand_id
1 'polypeptide(L)'
;MQQENRFDILSGGVEDPNVNGTLKDELIRLPELSITEVFDLKAKLETELDGLFDKLNLQGADLNSNLVTPEGFPRSDVDVLQVRLLRRSINMLRNDLRAVISRTQELMATQFKKMAAKTHKIQDDNVLDYRIPFALVTEVVPGSPSHRAGLLEGDKIVKFGSINAGNNQSLAAIGPVVKKSENAQISIRMLRNGSLQNLTLTPSRNWAGPGLLGCRLVHV
;
A
#
# COMPACT_ATOMS: atom_id res chain seq x y z
N MET A 1 29.36 -29.00 -16.78
CA MET A 1 30.11 -28.28 -17.85
C MET A 1 29.14 -27.31 -18.52
N GLN A 2 29.06 -26.08 -18.04
CA GLN A 2 28.38 -25.01 -18.79
C GLN A 2 29.40 -24.48 -19.79
N GLN A 3 29.08 -24.56 -21.08
CA GLN A 3 29.89 -23.92 -22.12
C GLN A 3 29.83 -22.41 -21.90
N GLU A 4 30.90 -21.85 -21.33
CA GLU A 4 31.18 -20.43 -21.46
C GLU A 4 31.32 -20.15 -22.96
N ASN A 5 30.37 -19.40 -23.53
CA ASN A 5 30.56 -18.75 -24.83
C ASN A 5 31.60 -17.64 -24.64
N ARG A 6 32.86 -18.04 -24.48
CA ARG A 6 34.00 -17.15 -24.28
C ARG A 6 34.48 -16.67 -25.65
N PHE A 7 33.88 -15.58 -26.12
CA PHE A 7 34.24 -14.91 -27.37
C PHE A 7 35.33 -13.84 -27.20
N ASP A 8 36.05 -13.86 -26.07
CA ASP A 8 37.18 -12.96 -25.71
C ASP A 8 38.30 -12.85 -26.77
N ILE A 9 38.33 -13.73 -27.78
CA ILE A 9 39.49 -13.85 -28.69
C ILE A 9 39.43 -12.85 -29.86
N LEU A 10 38.31 -12.17 -30.13
CA LEU A 10 38.17 -11.27 -31.28
C LEU A 10 37.85 -9.81 -30.95
N SER A 11 37.54 -9.47 -29.70
CA SER A 11 37.35 -8.08 -29.26
C SER A 11 38.71 -7.45 -28.99
N GLY A 12 39.37 -6.95 -30.03
CA GLY A 12 40.57 -6.11 -29.94
C GLY A 12 40.28 -4.76 -29.26
N GLY A 13 39.90 -4.77 -27.98
CA GLY A 13 39.70 -3.58 -27.15
C GLY A 13 38.27 -3.07 -27.02
N VAL A 14 37.24 -3.83 -27.44
CA VAL A 14 35.83 -3.43 -27.24
C VAL A 14 35.30 -4.11 -25.97
N GLU A 15 34.90 -3.30 -24.99
CA GLU A 15 34.31 -3.74 -23.72
C GLU A 15 33.27 -4.84 -23.93
N ASP A 16 33.36 -5.90 -23.13
CA ASP A 16 32.46 -7.05 -23.22
C ASP A 16 30.99 -6.60 -23.15
N PRO A 17 30.17 -6.87 -24.19
CA PRO A 17 28.74 -6.56 -24.17
C PRO A 17 27.95 -7.54 -23.27
N ASN A 18 28.66 -8.41 -22.54
CA ASN A 18 28.07 -9.39 -21.65
C ASN A 18 27.64 -8.74 -20.33
N VAL A 19 26.44 -9.10 -19.90
CA VAL A 19 25.89 -8.72 -18.59
C VAL A 19 26.89 -9.02 -17.47
N ASN A 20 27.09 -8.04 -16.59
CA ASN A 20 27.96 -8.10 -15.42
C ASN A 20 27.76 -9.42 -14.66
N GLY A 21 28.86 -10.11 -14.31
CA GLY A 21 28.82 -11.40 -13.63
C GLY A 21 28.06 -11.34 -12.30
N THR A 22 28.15 -10.23 -11.58
CA THR A 22 27.43 -10.03 -10.31
C THR A 22 25.91 -10.03 -10.49
N LEU A 23 25.40 -9.40 -11.55
CA LEU A 23 23.96 -9.35 -11.82
C LEU A 23 23.40 -10.72 -12.20
N LYS A 24 24.20 -11.55 -12.87
CA LYS A 24 23.81 -12.93 -13.18
C LYS A 24 23.64 -13.75 -11.90
N ASP A 25 24.55 -13.60 -10.94
CA ASP A 25 24.47 -14.29 -9.65
C ASP A 25 23.25 -13.82 -8.83
N GLU A 26 22.97 -12.51 -8.83
CA GLU A 26 21.76 -11.94 -8.20
C GLU A 26 20.48 -12.45 -8.87
N LEU A 27 20.45 -12.56 -10.20
CA LEU A 27 19.31 -13.09 -10.97
C LEU A 27 19.05 -14.57 -10.71
N ILE A 28 20.09 -15.39 -10.53
CA ILE A 28 19.92 -16.82 -10.17
C ILE A 28 19.23 -16.95 -8.81
N ARG A 29 19.53 -16.04 -7.87
CA ARG A 29 18.97 -16.04 -6.51
C ARG A 29 17.62 -15.32 -6.41
N LEU A 30 17.08 -14.79 -7.50
CA LEU A 30 15.84 -14.00 -7.54
C LEU A 30 14.66 -14.57 -6.72
N PRO A 31 14.42 -15.89 -6.64
CA PRO A 31 13.32 -16.43 -5.82
C PRO A 31 13.49 -16.18 -4.32
N GLU A 32 14.72 -16.09 -3.83
CA GLU A 32 15.08 -16.02 -2.41
C GLU A 32 15.23 -14.59 -1.89
N LEU A 33 15.35 -13.60 -2.79
CA LEU A 33 15.59 -12.21 -2.43
C LEU A 33 14.38 -11.58 -1.70
N SER A 34 14.69 -10.67 -0.77
CA SER A 34 13.72 -9.82 -0.09
C SER A 34 13.18 -8.72 -1.00
N ILE A 35 12.05 -8.11 -0.63
CA ILE A 35 11.39 -7.10 -1.47
C ILE A 35 12.31 -5.90 -1.77
N THR A 36 13.12 -5.46 -0.81
CA THR A 36 14.06 -4.34 -0.97
C THR A 36 15.18 -4.71 -1.95
N GLU A 37 15.74 -5.91 -1.80
CA GLU A 37 16.81 -6.38 -2.69
C GLU A 37 16.32 -6.56 -4.13
N VAL A 38 15.07 -7.01 -4.33
CA VAL A 38 14.45 -7.11 -5.66
C VAL A 38 14.28 -5.73 -6.30
N PHE A 39 13.96 -4.69 -5.53
CA PHE A 39 13.90 -3.31 -6.04
C PHE A 39 15.27 -2.76 -6.42
N ASP A 40 16.29 -3.02 -5.59
CA ASP A 40 17.65 -2.60 -5.89
C ASP A 40 18.16 -3.29 -7.16
N LEU A 41 17.90 -4.60 -7.30
CA LEU A 41 18.23 -5.36 -8.51
C LEU A 41 17.51 -4.80 -9.74
N LYS A 42 16.22 -4.44 -9.62
CA LYS A 42 15.47 -3.77 -10.69
C LYS A 42 16.16 -2.48 -11.14
N ALA A 43 16.54 -1.62 -10.20
CA ALA A 43 17.21 -0.35 -10.51
C ALA A 43 18.58 -0.55 -11.18
N LYS A 44 19.36 -1.54 -10.73
CA LYS A 44 20.63 -1.91 -11.36
C LYS A 44 20.42 -2.40 -12.80
N LEU A 45 19.43 -3.27 -13.04
CA LEU A 45 19.12 -3.78 -14.38
C LEU A 45 18.65 -2.68 -15.33
N GLU A 46 17.85 -1.73 -14.84
CA GLU A 46 17.42 -0.57 -15.62
C GLU A 46 18.62 0.31 -16.01
N THR A 47 19.54 0.55 -15.07
CA THR A 47 20.77 1.33 -15.32
C THR A 47 21.66 0.67 -16.37
N GLU A 48 21.87 -0.65 -16.30
CA GLU A 48 22.65 -1.39 -17.29
C GLU A 48 21.97 -1.41 -18.66
N LEU A 49 20.64 -1.56 -18.68
CA LEU A 49 19.86 -1.53 -19.91
C LEU A 49 19.99 -0.18 -20.62
N ASP A 50 19.90 0.92 -19.88
CA ASP A 50 20.11 2.27 -20.39
C ASP A 50 21.53 2.43 -20.96
N GLY A 51 22.55 1.94 -20.24
CA GLY A 51 23.94 1.94 -20.73
C GLY A 51 24.14 1.17 -22.04
N LEU A 52 23.44 0.04 -22.22
CA LEU A 52 23.48 -0.71 -23.48
C LEU A 52 22.73 0.01 -24.61
N PHE A 53 21.64 0.72 -24.30
CA PHE A 53 20.94 1.55 -25.29
C PHE A 53 21.81 2.71 -25.75
N ASP A 54 22.53 3.37 -24.85
CA ASP A 54 23.48 4.43 -25.20
C ASP A 54 24.60 3.91 -26.10
N LYS A 55 25.16 2.74 -25.78
CA LYS A 55 26.16 2.06 -26.64
C LYS A 55 25.59 1.73 -28.02
N LEU A 56 24.34 1.27 -28.10
CA LEU A 56 23.68 0.95 -29.37
C LEU A 56 23.43 2.20 -30.22
N ASN A 57 22.98 3.29 -29.58
CA ASN A 57 22.77 4.59 -30.23
C ASN A 57 24.08 5.20 -30.75
N LEU A 58 25.19 5.02 -30.02
CA LEU A 58 26.52 5.48 -30.44
C LEU A 58 27.00 4.77 -31.72
N GLN A 59 26.60 3.52 -31.93
CA GLN A 59 26.85 2.78 -33.18
C GLN A 59 25.89 3.17 -34.32
N GLY A 60 24.96 4.11 -34.10
CA GLY A 60 24.03 4.58 -35.13
C GLY A 60 22.98 3.54 -35.55
N ALA A 61 22.72 2.53 -34.70
CA ALA A 61 21.73 1.49 -34.96
C ALA A 61 20.61 1.49 -33.92
N ASP A 62 19.45 0.97 -34.29
CA ASP A 62 18.33 0.71 -33.37
C ASP A 62 18.22 -0.81 -33.13
N LEU A 63 17.30 -1.27 -32.27
CA LEU A 63 16.99 -2.69 -32.08
C LEU A 63 16.48 -3.38 -33.36
N ASN A 64 15.80 -2.63 -34.23
CA ASN A 64 15.12 -3.17 -35.41
C ASN A 64 15.76 -2.75 -36.74
N SER A 65 16.80 -1.92 -36.73
CA SER A 65 17.38 -1.43 -37.99
C SER A 65 18.04 -2.55 -38.80
N ASN A 66 17.99 -2.45 -40.13
CA ASN A 66 18.63 -3.40 -41.04
C ASN A 66 20.15 -3.26 -40.98
N LEU A 67 20.87 -4.37 -40.80
CA LEU A 67 22.34 -4.41 -40.75
C LEU A 67 23.00 -4.72 -42.10
N VAL A 68 22.19 -4.79 -43.14
CA VAL A 68 22.58 -5.16 -44.50
C VAL A 68 22.09 -4.07 -45.44
N THR A 69 22.85 -3.78 -46.48
CA THR A 69 22.45 -2.88 -47.55
C THR A 69 21.40 -3.53 -48.46
N PRO A 70 20.68 -2.77 -49.32
CA PRO A 70 19.72 -3.34 -50.27
C PRO A 70 20.33 -4.39 -51.22
N GLU A 71 21.63 -4.28 -51.50
CA GLU A 71 22.38 -5.20 -52.35
C GLU A 71 22.80 -6.50 -51.63
N GLY A 72 22.53 -6.62 -50.33
CA GLY A 72 22.79 -7.84 -49.55
C GLY A 72 24.15 -7.90 -48.85
N PHE A 73 24.92 -6.80 -48.81
CA PHE A 73 26.22 -6.75 -48.14
C PHE A 73 26.12 -6.15 -46.73
N PRO A 74 27.02 -6.53 -45.79
CA PRO A 74 27.10 -5.89 -44.48
C PRO A 74 27.29 -4.38 -44.62
N ARG A 75 26.58 -3.63 -43.79
CA ARG A 75 26.75 -2.18 -43.70
C ARG A 75 28.19 -1.83 -43.30
N SER A 76 28.80 -0.89 -44.01
CA SER A 76 30.15 -0.40 -43.73
C SER A 76 30.17 0.76 -42.74
N ASP A 77 29.04 1.44 -42.56
CA ASP A 77 28.82 2.54 -41.62
C ASP A 77 28.74 2.10 -40.16
N VAL A 78 28.50 0.80 -39.92
CA VAL A 78 28.21 0.26 -38.59
C VAL A 78 28.98 -1.03 -38.35
N ASP A 79 29.50 -1.23 -37.14
CA ASP A 79 30.00 -2.55 -36.73
C ASP A 79 28.82 -3.52 -36.53
N VAL A 80 28.52 -4.28 -37.58
CA VAL A 80 27.43 -5.27 -37.61
C VAL A 80 27.57 -6.30 -36.49
N LEU A 81 28.80 -6.71 -36.13
CA LEU A 81 29.02 -7.69 -35.08
C LEU A 81 28.64 -7.10 -33.72
N GLN A 82 29.15 -5.92 -33.40
CA GLN A 82 28.87 -5.25 -32.13
C GLN A 82 27.38 -4.96 -31.96
N VAL A 83 26.71 -4.47 -33.00
CA VAL A 83 25.26 -4.22 -32.94
C VAL A 83 24.48 -5.51 -32.69
N ARG A 84 24.86 -6.64 -33.31
CA ARG A 84 24.21 -7.94 -33.02
C ARG A 84 24.40 -8.37 -31.57
N LEU A 85 25.59 -8.18 -31.01
CA LEU A 85 25.88 -8.51 -29.62
C LEU A 85 25.11 -7.62 -28.65
N LEU A 86 25.10 -6.31 -28.87
CA LEU A 86 24.34 -5.34 -28.07
C LEU A 86 22.84 -5.66 -28.09
N ARG A 87 22.25 -5.88 -29.28
CA ARG A 87 20.84 -6.26 -29.40
C ARG A 87 20.50 -7.55 -28.65
N ARG A 88 21.38 -8.55 -28.74
CA ARG A 88 21.21 -9.81 -27.99
C ARG A 88 21.22 -9.53 -26.49
N SER A 89 22.20 -8.76 -26.01
CA SER A 89 22.34 -8.43 -24.59
C SER A 89 21.13 -7.66 -24.05
N ILE A 90 20.68 -6.64 -24.77
CA ILE A 90 19.46 -5.85 -24.47
C ILE A 90 18.24 -6.77 -24.38
N ASN A 91 18.05 -7.67 -25.35
CA ASN A 91 16.90 -8.57 -25.33
C ASN A 91 16.93 -9.57 -24.16
N MET A 92 18.12 -10.06 -23.79
CA MET A 92 18.27 -10.93 -22.61
C MET A 92 17.92 -10.15 -21.33
N LEU A 93 18.52 -8.97 -21.12
CA LEU A 93 18.24 -8.13 -19.95
C LEU A 93 16.79 -7.68 -19.86
N ARG A 94 16.12 -7.41 -20.98
CA ARG A 94 14.67 -7.09 -20.99
C ARG A 94 13.83 -8.26 -20.50
N ASN A 95 14.19 -9.49 -20.88
CA ASN A 95 13.49 -10.68 -20.39
C ASN A 95 13.75 -10.89 -18.89
N ASP A 96 14.97 -10.66 -18.44
CA ASP A 96 15.35 -10.75 -17.02
C ASP A 96 14.62 -9.69 -16.18
N LEU A 97 14.60 -8.44 -16.63
CA LEU A 97 13.86 -7.35 -15.99
C LEU A 97 12.36 -7.66 -15.91
N ARG A 98 11.78 -8.25 -16.97
CA ARG A 98 10.39 -8.72 -16.95
C ARG A 98 10.16 -9.76 -15.85
N ALA A 99 11.08 -10.71 -15.68
CA ALA A 99 11.01 -11.70 -14.61
C ALA A 99 11.10 -11.05 -13.21
N VAL A 100 12.00 -10.09 -13.02
CA VAL A 100 12.13 -9.31 -11.77
C VAL A 100 10.85 -8.54 -11.44
N ILE A 101 10.24 -7.90 -12.43
CA ILE A 101 8.97 -7.18 -12.27
C ILE A 101 7.85 -8.14 -11.85
N SER A 102 7.73 -9.28 -12.53
CA SER A 102 6.73 -10.31 -12.15
C SER A 102 6.94 -10.78 -10.71
N ARG A 103 8.19 -11.02 -10.29
CA ARG A 103 8.50 -11.37 -8.90
C ARG A 103 8.13 -10.27 -7.92
N THR A 104 8.41 -9.01 -8.26
CA THR A 104 8.06 -7.85 -7.45
C THR A 104 6.55 -7.76 -7.23
N GLN A 105 5.76 -7.97 -8.29
CA GLN A 105 4.30 -7.95 -8.23
C GLN A 105 3.74 -9.01 -7.27
N GLU A 106 4.29 -10.22 -7.30
CA GLU A 106 3.92 -11.30 -6.36
C GLU A 106 4.22 -10.91 -4.91
N LEU A 107 5.43 -10.43 -4.64
CA LEU A 107 5.84 -10.04 -3.29
C LEU A 107 4.98 -8.89 -2.76
N MET A 108 4.74 -7.85 -3.55
CA MET A 108 3.83 -6.75 -3.18
C MET A 108 2.43 -7.25 -2.86
N ALA A 109 1.85 -8.09 -3.71
CA ALA A 109 0.52 -8.63 -3.49
C ALA A 109 0.43 -9.42 -2.17
N THR A 110 1.47 -10.19 -1.82
CA THR A 110 1.51 -10.89 -0.52
C THR A 110 1.62 -9.93 0.67
N GLN A 111 2.39 -8.85 0.55
CA GLN A 111 2.51 -7.84 1.60
C GLN A 111 1.18 -7.09 1.81
N PHE A 112 0.53 -6.66 0.74
CA PHE A 112 -0.79 -6.00 0.84
C PHE A 112 -1.84 -6.93 1.45
N LYS A 113 -1.84 -8.22 1.09
CA LYS A 113 -2.72 -9.21 1.74
C LYS A 113 -2.43 -9.37 3.23
N LYS A 114 -1.16 -9.44 3.63
CA LYS A 114 -0.75 -9.50 5.04
C LYS A 114 -1.15 -8.24 5.79
N MET A 115 -0.97 -7.06 5.20
CA MET A 115 -1.38 -5.79 5.80
C MET A 115 -2.90 -5.70 5.94
N ALA A 116 -3.67 -6.08 4.92
CA ALA A 116 -5.14 -6.15 5.00
C ALA A 116 -5.62 -7.11 6.08
N ALA A 117 -5.01 -8.30 6.19
CA ALA A 117 -5.30 -9.27 7.25
C ALA A 117 -4.91 -8.74 8.65
N LYS A 118 -3.80 -8.00 8.77
CA LYS A 118 -3.40 -7.33 10.00
C LYS A 118 -4.39 -6.22 10.38
N THR A 119 -4.88 -5.45 9.42
CA THR A 119 -5.92 -4.42 9.63
C THR A 119 -7.24 -5.05 10.09
N HIS A 120 -7.62 -6.22 9.58
CA HIS A 120 -8.79 -6.94 10.08
C HIS A 120 -8.57 -7.60 11.45
N LYS A 121 -7.39 -8.17 11.74
CA LYS A 121 -7.09 -8.68 13.09
C LYS A 121 -7.02 -7.59 14.17
N ILE A 122 -6.62 -6.37 13.81
CA ILE A 122 -6.67 -5.21 14.73
C ILE A 122 -8.13 -4.81 15.05
N GLN A 123 -9.10 -5.13 14.20
CA GLN A 123 -10.52 -4.86 14.49
C GLN A 123 -11.11 -5.83 15.52
N ASP A 124 -10.61 -7.07 15.59
CA ASP A 124 -11.09 -8.08 16.55
C ASP A 124 -10.32 -8.10 17.88
N ASP A 125 -9.03 -7.71 17.92
CA ASP A 125 -8.18 -7.87 19.12
C ASP A 125 -7.64 -6.57 19.73
N ASN A 126 -7.96 -5.39 19.17
CA ASN A 126 -7.74 -4.13 19.88
C ASN A 126 -9.09 -3.53 20.28
N VAL A 127 -9.37 -3.65 21.59
CA VAL A 127 -9.95 -2.56 22.35
C VAL A 127 -9.09 -1.32 22.06
N LEU A 128 -9.37 -0.61 20.95
CA LEU A 128 -8.93 0.77 20.79
C LEU A 128 -9.48 1.45 22.02
N ASP A 129 -8.59 1.73 22.96
CA ASP A 129 -8.92 2.43 24.18
C ASP A 129 -9.11 3.87 23.75
N TYR A 130 -10.25 4.13 23.10
CA TYR A 130 -10.73 5.46 22.85
C TYR A 130 -10.75 6.09 24.24
N ARG A 131 -9.78 6.96 24.48
CA ARG A 131 -9.60 7.75 25.71
C ARG A 131 -9.82 9.23 25.46
N ILE A 132 -9.87 9.65 24.19
CA ILE A 132 -10.04 11.04 23.81
C ILE A 132 -11.55 11.32 23.80
N PRO A 133 -12.08 12.07 24.78
CA PRO A 133 -13.47 12.48 24.76
C PRO A 133 -13.70 13.48 23.62
N PHE A 134 -14.85 13.36 22.96
CA PHE A 134 -15.24 14.26 21.87
C PHE A 134 -16.54 15.01 22.17
N ALA A 135 -17.30 14.58 23.16
CA ALA A 135 -18.52 15.25 23.59
C ALA A 135 -18.61 15.30 25.12
N LEU A 136 -19.26 16.34 25.64
CA LEU A 136 -19.61 16.51 27.04
C LEU A 136 -21.14 16.53 27.17
N VAL A 137 -21.66 15.80 28.14
CA VAL A 137 -23.07 15.84 28.52
C VAL A 137 -23.30 17.03 29.44
N THR A 138 -24.09 18.00 29.01
CA THR A 138 -24.40 19.19 29.83
C THR A 138 -25.77 19.09 30.49
N GLU A 139 -26.70 18.35 29.92
CA GLU A 139 -28.06 18.23 30.46
C GLU A 139 -28.62 16.84 30.14
N VAL A 140 -29.36 16.26 31.08
CA VAL A 140 -30.09 15.00 30.90
C VAL A 140 -31.49 15.17 31.47
N VAL A 141 -32.51 14.90 30.66
CA VAL A 141 -33.91 15.05 31.07
C VAL A 141 -34.35 13.83 31.89
N PRO A 142 -34.95 13.99 33.08
CA PRO A 142 -35.45 12.88 33.88
C PRO A 142 -36.45 12.01 33.12
N GLY A 143 -36.33 10.69 33.27
CA GLY A 143 -37.19 9.72 32.58
C GLY A 143 -36.91 9.53 31.08
N SER A 144 -35.97 10.27 30.50
CA SER A 144 -35.54 10.11 29.11
C SER A 144 -34.76 8.80 28.86
N PRO A 145 -34.58 8.39 27.59
CA PRO A 145 -33.69 7.28 27.23
C PRO A 145 -32.26 7.44 27.77
N SER A 146 -31.70 8.65 27.77
CA SER A 146 -30.36 8.93 28.30
C SER A 146 -30.31 8.78 29.82
N HIS A 147 -31.33 9.27 30.53
CA HIS A 147 -31.45 9.10 31.98
C HIS A 147 -31.58 7.63 32.37
N ARG A 148 -32.43 6.88 31.66
CA ARG A 148 -32.61 5.42 31.88
C ARG A 148 -31.34 4.62 31.58
N ALA A 149 -30.53 5.08 30.62
CA ALA A 149 -29.23 4.50 30.33
C ALA A 149 -28.17 4.80 31.41
N GLY A 150 -28.44 5.75 32.33
CA GLY A 150 -27.54 6.14 33.41
C GLY A 150 -26.54 7.24 33.05
N LEU A 151 -26.79 8.00 31.97
CA LEU A 151 -26.01 9.21 31.66
C LEU A 151 -26.34 10.32 32.67
N LEU A 152 -25.31 11.06 33.07
CA LEU A 152 -25.36 12.18 34.00
C LEU A 152 -24.71 13.42 33.36
N GLU A 153 -25.03 14.58 33.91
CA GLU A 153 -24.32 15.81 33.58
C GLU A 153 -22.84 15.72 33.99
N GLY A 154 -21.95 16.28 33.15
CA GLY A 154 -20.50 16.25 33.35
C GLY A 154 -19.78 15.06 32.73
N ASP A 155 -20.53 14.09 32.19
CA ASP A 155 -19.97 12.91 31.55
C ASP A 155 -19.32 13.24 30.22
N LYS A 156 -18.09 12.73 30.01
CA LYS A 156 -17.36 12.93 28.77
C LYS A 156 -17.47 11.70 27.88
N ILE A 157 -18.15 11.81 26.74
CA ILE A 157 -18.35 10.72 25.80
C ILE A 157 -17.10 10.51 24.97
N VAL A 158 -16.68 9.26 24.90
CA VAL A 158 -15.48 8.84 24.20
C VAL A 158 -15.80 7.95 23.00
N LYS A 159 -16.85 7.14 23.11
CA LYS A 159 -17.40 6.36 22.01
C LYS A 159 -18.92 6.33 22.07
N PHE A 160 -19.59 6.49 20.93
CA PHE A 160 -21.04 6.41 20.81
C PHE A 160 -21.38 5.50 19.62
N GLY A 161 -21.70 4.22 19.89
CA GLY A 161 -21.86 3.21 18.84
C GLY A 161 -20.59 3.06 18.02
N SER A 162 -20.63 3.42 16.74
CA SER A 162 -19.48 3.45 15.83
C SER A 162 -18.71 4.79 15.82
N ILE A 163 -19.19 5.78 16.57
CA ILE A 163 -18.64 7.15 16.57
C ILE A 163 -17.58 7.32 17.66
N ASN A 164 -16.49 8.01 17.34
CA ASN A 164 -15.36 8.35 18.19
C ASN A 164 -14.80 9.76 17.83
N ALA A 165 -13.73 10.19 18.48
CA ALA A 165 -13.10 11.49 18.24
C ALA A 165 -12.66 11.73 16.77
N GLY A 166 -12.33 10.68 16.01
CA GLY A 166 -11.87 10.81 14.62
C GLY A 166 -12.97 10.88 13.57
N ASN A 167 -14.23 10.53 13.89
CA ASN A 167 -15.31 10.43 12.91
C ASN A 167 -16.63 11.11 13.33
N ASN A 168 -16.65 11.89 14.43
CA ASN A 168 -17.88 12.47 14.98
C ASN A 168 -18.47 13.63 14.15
N GLN A 169 -17.69 14.24 13.24
CA GLN A 169 -18.12 15.37 12.40
C GLN A 169 -18.74 16.52 13.20
N SER A 170 -18.07 16.99 14.26
CA SER A 170 -18.58 18.00 15.19
C SER A 170 -19.95 17.63 15.76
N LEU A 171 -20.09 16.37 16.19
CA LEU A 171 -21.33 15.72 16.68
C LEU A 171 -22.42 15.44 15.64
N ALA A 172 -22.30 15.93 14.40
CA ALA A 172 -23.32 15.74 13.37
C ALA A 172 -23.57 14.25 13.05
N ALA A 173 -22.56 13.39 13.22
CA ALA A 173 -22.67 11.96 12.95
C ALA A 173 -23.60 11.22 13.94
N ILE A 174 -23.86 11.78 15.14
CA ILE A 174 -24.69 11.12 16.17
C ILE A 174 -26.14 10.99 15.72
N GLY A 175 -26.71 12.04 15.11
CA GLY A 175 -28.10 12.07 14.70
C GLY A 175 -28.51 10.89 13.80
N PRO A 176 -27.80 10.65 12.68
CA PRO A 176 -28.04 9.50 11.80
C PRO A 176 -27.95 8.14 12.52
N VAL A 177 -26.95 7.95 13.38
CA VAL A 177 -26.77 6.69 14.13
C VAL A 177 -27.93 6.44 15.08
N VAL A 178 -28.35 7.45 15.82
CA VAL A 178 -29.48 7.38 16.75
C VAL A 178 -30.79 7.11 16.02
N LYS A 179 -31.03 7.75 14.87
CA LYS A 179 -32.23 7.53 14.04
C LYS A 179 -32.26 6.10 13.48
N LYS A 180 -31.12 5.58 13.01
CA LYS A 180 -31.01 4.22 12.47
C LYS A 180 -31.20 3.14 13.56
N SER A 181 -30.81 3.45 14.79
CA SER A 181 -30.88 2.56 15.94
C SER A 181 -32.07 2.86 16.86
N GLU A 182 -33.17 3.41 16.34
CA GLU A 182 -34.40 3.60 17.12
C GLU A 182 -34.91 2.24 17.65
N ASN A 183 -35.14 2.15 18.95
CA ASN A 183 -35.47 0.93 19.72
C ASN A 183 -34.40 -0.18 19.71
N ALA A 184 -33.17 0.11 19.24
CA ALA A 184 -32.04 -0.79 19.30
C ALA A 184 -30.98 -0.30 20.29
N GLN A 185 -30.27 -1.22 20.94
CA GLN A 185 -29.23 -0.88 21.91
C GLN A 185 -27.99 -0.29 21.21
N ILE A 186 -27.50 0.82 21.74
CA ILE A 186 -26.25 1.48 21.34
C ILE A 186 -25.28 1.44 22.53
N SER A 187 -24.09 0.90 22.32
CA SER A 187 -23.01 0.96 23.32
C SER A 187 -22.38 2.34 23.37
N ILE A 188 -22.25 2.90 24.56
CA ILE A 188 -21.62 4.19 24.84
C ILE A 188 -20.46 3.95 25.79
N ARG A 189 -19.29 4.52 25.49
CA ARG A 189 -18.15 4.58 26.40
C ARG A 189 -17.88 6.02 26.78
N MET A 190 -17.63 6.25 28.06
CA MET A 190 -17.54 7.57 28.65
C MET A 190 -16.56 7.62 29.81
N LEU A 191 -16.07 8.81 30.12
CA LEU A 191 -15.19 9.09 31.23
C LEU A 191 -15.98 9.84 32.31
N ARG A 192 -16.12 9.21 33.49
CA ARG A 192 -16.75 9.79 34.68
C ARG A 192 -15.77 9.70 35.84
N ASN A 193 -15.46 10.84 36.46
CA ASN A 193 -14.48 10.94 37.56
C ASN A 193 -13.12 10.31 37.24
N GLY A 194 -12.67 10.41 35.97
CA GLY A 194 -11.40 9.83 35.51
C GLY A 194 -11.43 8.33 35.23
N SER A 195 -12.53 7.64 35.48
CA SER A 195 -12.70 6.21 35.14
C SER A 195 -13.53 6.04 33.88
N LEU A 196 -13.10 5.13 33.00
CA LEU A 196 -13.88 4.72 31.85
C LEU A 196 -15.04 3.82 32.30
N GLN A 197 -16.23 4.12 31.80
CA GLN A 197 -17.44 3.32 32.03
C GLN A 197 -18.12 3.04 30.69
N ASN A 198 -18.75 1.87 30.59
CA ASN A 198 -19.56 1.49 29.44
C ASN A 198 -21.03 1.49 29.85
N LEU A 199 -21.87 2.16 29.07
CA LEU A 199 -23.32 2.17 29.20
C LEU A 199 -23.96 1.66 27.92
N THR A 200 -25.19 1.20 28.05
CA THR A 200 -26.02 0.82 26.90
C THR A 200 -27.23 1.73 26.88
N LEU A 201 -27.40 2.45 25.77
CA LEU A 201 -28.50 3.37 25.56
C LEU A 201 -29.41 2.85 24.46
N THR A 202 -30.71 2.84 24.71
CA THR A 202 -31.71 2.47 23.71
C THR A 202 -32.52 3.71 23.32
N PRO A 203 -32.29 4.31 22.14
CA PRO A 203 -33.05 5.47 21.70
C PRO A 203 -34.52 5.12 21.52
N SER A 204 -35.42 5.98 21.97
CA SER A 204 -36.86 5.75 21.82
C SER A 204 -37.63 7.07 21.84
N ARG A 205 -38.76 7.11 21.14
CA ARG A 205 -39.74 8.21 21.20
C ARG A 205 -40.75 8.02 22.32
N ASN A 206 -40.78 6.86 22.96
CA ASN A 206 -41.72 6.54 24.02
C ASN A 206 -41.26 7.14 25.37
N TRP A 207 -41.23 8.48 25.45
CA TRP A 207 -40.96 9.26 26.64
C TRP A 207 -41.55 10.68 26.49
N ALA A 208 -41.67 11.42 27.60
CA ALA A 208 -42.43 12.68 27.67
C ALA A 208 -41.73 13.92 27.08
N GLY A 209 -40.73 13.76 26.20
CA GLY A 209 -39.95 14.87 25.67
C GLY A 209 -39.62 14.74 24.18
N PRO A 210 -39.07 15.79 23.57
CA PRO A 210 -38.79 15.82 22.15
C PRO A 210 -37.54 14.98 21.79
N GLY A 211 -37.64 14.19 20.73
CA GLY A 211 -36.51 13.46 20.14
C GLY A 211 -36.31 12.05 20.72
N LEU A 212 -35.12 11.49 20.49
CA LEU A 212 -34.81 10.07 20.70
C LEU A 212 -33.90 9.78 21.91
N LEU A 213 -33.23 10.80 22.45
CA LEU A 213 -32.22 10.64 23.50
C LEU A 213 -32.59 11.34 24.82
N GLY A 214 -33.01 12.61 24.74
CA GLY A 214 -33.29 13.44 25.91
C GLY A 214 -32.05 13.88 26.70
N CYS A 215 -30.95 14.15 26.01
CA CYS A 215 -29.75 14.79 26.58
C CYS A 215 -29.20 15.86 25.63
N ARG A 216 -28.43 16.80 26.19
CA ARG A 216 -27.67 17.81 25.44
C ARG A 216 -26.20 17.43 25.44
N LEU A 217 -25.63 17.34 24.23
CA LEU A 217 -24.23 17.07 23.98
C LEU A 217 -23.57 18.31 23.38
N VAL A 218 -22.42 18.70 23.92
CA VAL A 218 -21.57 19.77 23.38
C VAL A 218 -20.22 19.19 23.00
N HIS A 219 -19.60 19.73 21.95
CA HIS A 219 -18.26 19.29 21.54
C HIS A 219 -17.23 19.74 22.60
N VAL A 220 -16.24 18.90 22.88
CA VAL A 220 -15.15 19.17 23.83
C VAL A 220 -13.93 19.76 23.12
#